data_AF-A0A7J9WFY8-F1
#
_entry.id   AF-A0A7J9WFY8-F1
#
_cell.length_a   1.000
_cell.length_b   1.000
_cell.length_c   1.000
_cell.angle_alpha   90.00
_cell.angle_beta   90.00
_cell.angle_gamma   90.00
#
_symmetry.space_group_name_H-M   'P 1'
#
loop_
_entity.id
_entity.type
_entity.pdbx_description
1 polymer ?
#
loop_
_entity_poly.entity_id
_entity_poly.type
_entity_poly.pdbx_seq_one_letter_code
_entity_poly.pdbx_strand_id
1 'polypeptide(L)'
;MHVVSGRSRPRRGVRLQRYTGTWDEDDPDANLKAEVAEYTRSDPLPTFERLSANTGIPVGALVRYVLVRWAAEGSEALLALGPRLVDRLWRVIVDAETDGSDAARLRAYETLRQVVSWLRVPLDPEYRPAGSPPDDTTRADGSP
;
A
#
# COMPACT_ATOMS: atom_id res chain seq x y z
N MET A 1 -47.77 -17.16 -6.06
CA MET A 1 -47.03 -15.92 -6.40
C MET A 1 -46.36 -15.43 -5.12
N HIS A 2 -45.11 -15.85 -4.85
CA HIS A 2 -44.37 -15.47 -3.65
C HIS A 2 -43.49 -14.26 -3.96
N VAL A 3 -43.82 -13.10 -3.39
CA VAL A 3 -42.96 -11.93 -3.41
C VAL A 3 -41.86 -12.16 -2.37
N VAL A 4 -40.64 -12.41 -2.84
CA VAL A 4 -39.45 -12.38 -1.98
C VAL A 4 -39.23 -10.91 -1.60
N SER A 5 -39.74 -10.53 -0.43
CA SER A 5 -39.43 -9.25 0.21
C SER A 5 -37.98 -9.28 0.68
N GLY A 6 -37.05 -8.99 -0.23
CA GLY A 6 -35.65 -8.78 0.11
C GLY A 6 -35.55 -7.59 1.07
N ARG A 7 -35.15 -7.82 2.32
CA ARG A 7 -34.77 -6.74 3.24
C ARG A 7 -33.64 -5.94 2.59
N SER A 8 -33.93 -4.73 2.10
CA SER A 8 -32.91 -3.76 1.72
C SER A 8 -31.98 -3.55 2.90
N ARG A 9 -30.69 -3.90 2.73
CA ARG A 9 -29.68 -3.64 3.76
C ARG A 9 -29.64 -2.13 4.05
N PRO A 10 -29.51 -1.71 5.31
CA PRO A 10 -29.40 -0.30 5.65
C PRO A 10 -28.20 0.30 4.91
N ARG A 11 -28.39 1.49 4.33
CA ARG A 11 -27.32 2.24 3.68
C ARG A 11 -26.25 2.56 4.72
N ARG A 12 -25.09 1.90 4.65
CA ARG A 12 -23.92 2.23 5.46
C ARG A 12 -23.27 3.48 4.87
N GLY A 13 -23.15 4.53 5.68
CA GLY A 13 -22.40 5.74 5.36
C GLY A 13 -21.16 5.85 6.25
N VAL A 14 -20.10 6.46 5.72
CA VAL A 14 -18.88 6.82 6.47
C VAL A 14 -18.83 8.33 6.59
N ARG A 15 -18.53 8.84 7.78
CA ARG A 15 -18.32 10.28 8.03
C ARG A 15 -16.83 10.58 7.93
N LEU A 16 -16.46 11.55 7.09
CA LEU A 16 -15.10 12.07 7.01
C LEU A 16 -14.90 13.06 8.16
N GLN A 17 -14.44 12.55 9.30
CA GLN A 17 -14.21 13.36 10.51
C GLN A 17 -12.73 13.65 10.70
N ARG A 18 -12.43 14.83 11.22
CA ARG A 18 -11.09 15.16 11.70
C ARG A 18 -10.75 14.26 12.90
N TYR A 19 -9.52 13.76 12.94
CA TYR A 19 -8.99 13.04 14.09
C TYR A 19 -8.18 14.01 14.97
N THR A 20 -8.56 14.10 16.24
CA THR A 20 -7.91 14.97 17.25
C THR A 20 -7.56 14.20 18.52
N GLY A 21 -7.30 12.89 18.39
CA GLY A 21 -6.94 12.05 19.53
C GLY A 21 -5.58 12.43 20.12
N THR A 22 -5.37 12.04 21.37
CA THR A 22 -4.07 12.07 22.05
C THR A 22 -3.62 10.63 22.30
N TRP A 23 -2.32 10.40 22.41
CA TRP A 23 -1.73 9.08 22.67
C TRP A 23 -0.52 9.22 23.59
N ASP A 24 -0.17 8.12 24.25
CA ASP A 24 1.01 8.03 25.10
C ASP A 24 2.29 7.93 24.24
N GLU A 25 3.44 8.25 24.84
CA GLU A 25 4.74 8.24 24.15
C GLU A 25 5.14 6.82 23.70
N ASP A 26 4.74 5.81 24.45
CA ASP A 26 5.02 4.38 24.17
C ASP A 26 3.92 3.69 23.34
N ASP A 27 2.96 4.44 22.78
CA ASP A 27 1.88 3.86 21.97
C ASP A 27 2.45 3.29 20.65
N PRO A 28 2.28 1.99 20.36
CA PRO A 28 2.86 1.35 19.18
C PRO A 28 2.31 1.94 17.86
N ASP A 29 1.14 2.56 17.89
CA ASP A 29 0.50 3.20 16.74
C ASP A 29 0.67 4.73 16.73
N ALA A 30 1.52 5.30 17.60
CA ALA A 30 1.72 6.75 17.74
C ALA A 30 2.00 7.44 16.40
N ASN A 31 2.87 6.85 15.56
CA ASN A 31 3.21 7.39 14.25
C ASN A 31 2.00 7.43 13.30
N LEU A 32 1.22 6.35 13.26
CA LEU A 32 0.01 6.28 12.43
C LEU A 32 -1.06 7.28 12.93
N LYS A 33 -1.26 7.36 14.24
CA LYS A 33 -2.20 8.32 14.86
C LYS A 33 -1.79 9.77 14.58
N ALA A 34 -0.50 10.08 14.62
CA ALA A 34 0.05 11.38 14.27
C ALA A 34 -0.22 11.74 12.81
N GLU A 35 0.06 10.82 11.90
CA GLU A 35 -0.18 11.01 10.47
C GLU A 35 -1.68 11.18 10.17
N VAL A 36 -2.54 10.35 10.76
CA VAL A 36 -4.01 10.50 10.62
C VAL A 36 -4.48 11.85 11.18
N ALA A 37 -3.97 12.29 12.33
CA ALA A 37 -4.31 13.59 12.90
C ALA A 37 -3.91 14.74 11.96
N GLU A 38 -2.74 14.63 11.33
CA GLU A 38 -2.18 15.61 10.39
C GLU A 38 -2.98 15.69 9.09
N TYR A 39 -3.20 14.56 8.42
CA TYR A 39 -3.89 14.53 7.12
C TYR A 39 -5.39 14.83 7.21
N THR A 40 -6.02 14.52 8.33
CA THR A 40 -7.44 14.83 8.54
C THR A 40 -7.71 16.29 8.91
N ARG A 41 -6.67 17.14 8.97
CA ARG A 41 -6.83 18.61 9.07
C ARG A 41 -7.37 19.22 7.77
N SER A 42 -7.07 18.60 6.64
CA SER A 42 -7.54 19.05 5.32
C SER A 42 -8.85 18.39 4.95
N ASP A 43 -9.80 19.19 4.44
CA ASP A 43 -11.03 18.65 3.86
C ASP A 43 -10.79 18.24 2.39
N PRO A 44 -10.96 16.95 2.03
CA PRO A 44 -10.75 16.51 0.66
C PRO A 44 -11.95 16.78 -0.26
N LEU A 45 -13.15 17.06 0.28
CA LEU A 45 -14.38 17.17 -0.52
C LEU A 45 -14.33 18.26 -1.60
N PRO A 46 -13.76 19.45 -1.39
CA PRO A 46 -13.70 20.48 -2.43
C PRO A 46 -12.96 20.05 -3.71
N THR A 47 -12.02 19.11 -3.60
CA THR A 47 -11.33 18.53 -4.77
C THR A 47 -12.25 17.54 -5.50
N PHE A 48 -12.93 16.67 -4.76
CA PHE A 48 -13.85 15.69 -5.34
C PHE A 48 -15.10 16.34 -5.95
N GLU A 49 -15.62 17.41 -5.35
CA GLU A 49 -16.73 18.19 -5.89
C GLU A 49 -16.37 18.84 -7.22
N ARG A 50 -15.18 19.44 -7.32
CA ARG A 50 -14.66 20.00 -8.58
C ARG A 50 -14.46 18.92 -9.65
N LEU A 51 -13.89 17.78 -9.27
CA LEU A 51 -13.71 16.66 -10.20
C LEU A 51 -15.06 16.11 -10.66
N SER A 52 -16.05 16.03 -9.76
CA SER A 52 -17.40 15.60 -10.06
C SER A 52 -18.08 16.54 -11.06
N ALA A 53 -18.00 17.86 -10.83
CA ALA A 53 -18.54 18.87 -11.72
C ALA A 53 -17.94 18.80 -13.14
N ASN A 54 -16.63 18.54 -13.23
CA ASN A 54 -15.92 18.50 -14.52
C ASN A 54 -16.11 17.19 -15.30
N THR A 55 -16.39 16.07 -14.61
CA THR A 55 -16.45 14.73 -15.25
C THR A 55 -17.86 14.15 -15.32
N GLY A 56 -18.81 14.70 -14.56
CA GLY A 56 -20.14 14.12 -14.39
C GLY A 56 -20.17 12.87 -13.50
N ILE A 57 -19.04 12.43 -12.95
CA ILE A 57 -18.98 11.25 -12.08
C ILE A 57 -19.43 11.66 -10.67
N PRO A 58 -20.35 10.94 -10.00
CA PRO A 58 -20.80 11.29 -8.65
C PRO A 58 -19.64 11.29 -7.64
N VAL A 59 -19.60 12.27 -6.74
CA VAL A 59 -18.59 12.38 -5.66
C VAL A 59 -18.39 11.05 -4.92
N GLY A 60 -19.47 10.38 -4.51
CA GLY A 60 -19.38 9.10 -3.82
C GLY A 60 -18.73 7.97 -4.63
N ALA A 61 -18.84 8.01 -5.97
CA ALA A 61 -18.16 7.06 -6.85
C ALA A 61 -16.66 7.37 -6.94
N LEU A 62 -16.28 8.64 -7.04
CA LEU A 62 -14.88 9.09 -7.02
C LEU A 62 -14.19 8.74 -5.69
N VAL A 63 -14.85 9.00 -4.56
CA VAL A 63 -14.32 8.62 -3.24
C VAL A 63 -14.17 7.11 -3.13
N ARG A 64 -15.18 6.33 -3.56
CA ARG A 64 -15.10 4.86 -3.55
C ARG A 64 -13.92 4.37 -4.41
N TYR A 65 -13.74 4.94 -5.60
CA TYR A 65 -12.66 4.59 -6.49
C TYR A 65 -11.29 4.82 -5.84
N VAL A 66 -11.07 5.99 -5.23
CA VAL A 66 -9.80 6.29 -4.55
C VAL A 66 -9.58 5.34 -3.37
N LEU A 67 -10.61 5.06 -2.56
CA LEU A 67 -10.49 4.13 -1.44
C LEU A 67 -10.18 2.70 -1.89
N VAL A 68 -10.85 2.21 -2.94
CA VAL A 68 -10.59 0.89 -3.52
C VAL A 68 -9.18 0.84 -4.11
N ARG A 69 -8.78 1.87 -4.86
CA ARG A 69 -7.45 1.97 -5.43
C ARG A 69 -6.38 1.97 -4.34
N TRP A 70 -6.53 2.79 -3.30
CA TRP A 70 -5.57 2.84 -2.19
C TRP A 70 -5.49 1.51 -1.43
N ALA A 71 -6.63 0.90 -1.10
CA ALA A 71 -6.66 -0.39 -0.41
C ALA A 71 -6.08 -1.53 -1.28
N ALA A 72 -6.30 -1.45 -2.59
CA ALA A 72 -5.70 -2.38 -3.56
C ALA A 72 -4.20 -2.12 -3.72
N GLU A 73 -3.73 -0.87 -3.83
CA GLU A 73 -2.31 -0.51 -3.95
C GLU A 73 -1.51 -0.88 -2.69
N GLY A 74 -2.08 -0.75 -1.50
CA GLY A 74 -1.50 -1.31 -0.27
C GLY A 74 -1.41 -2.85 -0.28
N SER A 75 -2.32 -3.50 -1.01
CA SER A 75 -2.26 -4.93 -1.29
C SER A 75 -1.32 -5.26 -2.46
N GLU A 76 -1.09 -4.35 -3.43
CA GLU A 76 -0.14 -4.54 -4.54
C GLU A 76 1.29 -4.67 -4.01
N ALA A 77 1.68 -3.96 -2.95
CA ALA A 77 2.95 -4.20 -2.27
C ALA A 77 3.03 -5.63 -1.68
N LEU A 78 1.95 -6.12 -1.08
CA LEU A 78 1.84 -7.50 -0.57
C LEU A 78 1.73 -8.54 -1.70
N LEU A 79 1.15 -8.20 -2.85
CA LEU A 79 1.03 -9.06 -4.02
C LEU A 79 2.34 -9.12 -4.81
N ALA A 80 3.06 -8.02 -4.91
CA ALA A 80 4.36 -7.89 -5.57
C ALA A 80 5.49 -8.53 -4.74
N LEU A 81 5.49 -8.35 -3.42
CA LEU A 81 6.45 -8.98 -2.51
C LEU A 81 6.03 -10.41 -2.14
N GLY A 82 4.73 -10.69 -2.15
CA GLY A 82 4.12 -11.95 -1.71
C GLY A 82 3.98 -12.04 -0.18
N PRO A 83 2.89 -12.63 0.35
CA PRO A 83 2.68 -12.78 1.80
C PRO A 83 3.80 -13.56 2.49
N ARG A 84 4.42 -14.51 1.76
CA ARG A 84 5.55 -15.31 2.26
C ARG A 84 6.79 -14.47 2.57
N LEU A 85 7.05 -13.41 1.80
CA LEU A 85 8.21 -12.54 2.05
C LEU A 85 7.96 -11.67 3.28
N VAL A 86 6.76 -11.12 3.42
CA VAL A 86 6.36 -10.34 4.60
C VAL A 86 6.43 -11.21 5.87
N ASP A 87 5.86 -12.42 5.85
CA ASP A 87 5.95 -13.37 6.98
C ASP A 87 7.38 -13.77 7.31
N ARG A 88 8.27 -13.81 6.31
CA ARG A 88 9.69 -14.11 6.53
C ARG A 88 10.39 -12.95 7.23
N LEU A 89 10.15 -11.72 6.81
CA LEU A 89 10.76 -10.53 7.43
C LEU A 89 10.23 -10.32 8.85
N TRP A 90 8.93 -10.54 9.06
CA TRP A 90 8.32 -10.45 10.38
C TRP A 90 8.90 -11.47 11.37
N ARG A 91 9.14 -12.71 10.94
CA ARG A 91 9.77 -13.73 11.80
C ARG A 91 11.16 -13.34 12.28
N VAL A 92 11.98 -12.69 11.46
CA VAL A 92 13.30 -12.20 11.87
C VAL A 92 13.20 -11.24 13.06
N ILE A 93 12.15 -10.42 13.10
CA ILE A 93 11.89 -9.49 14.21
C ILE A 93 11.39 -10.26 15.43
N VAL A 94 10.38 -11.12 15.27
CA VAL A 94 9.80 -11.90 16.37
C VAL A 94 10.83 -12.80 17.04
N ASP A 95 11.69 -13.47 16.28
CA ASP A 95 12.74 -14.34 16.81
C ASP A 95 13.74 -13.55 17.66
N ALA A 96 14.10 -12.33 17.22
CA ALA A 96 15.00 -11.46 17.98
C ALA A 96 14.34 -10.88 19.25
N GLU A 97 13.06 -10.50 19.17
CA GLU A 97 12.32 -10.02 20.35
C GLU A 97 12.09 -11.14 21.37
N THR A 98 11.90 -12.38 20.91
CA THR A 98 11.75 -13.56 21.79
C THR A 98 13.05 -13.89 22.53
N ASP A 99 14.21 -13.76 21.86
CA ASP A 99 15.53 -13.90 22.50
C ASP A 99 15.80 -12.75 23.49
N GLY A 100 15.32 -11.55 23.19
CA GLY A 100 15.33 -10.40 24.08
C GLY A 100 16.68 -9.71 24.24
N SER A 101 17.77 -10.24 23.65
CA SER A 101 19.10 -9.65 23.71
C SER A 101 19.35 -8.59 22.63
N ASP A 102 20.18 -7.59 22.97
CA ASP A 102 20.62 -6.57 22.00
C ASP A 102 21.41 -7.18 20.84
N ALA A 103 22.18 -8.25 21.12
CA ALA A 103 22.90 -8.97 20.09
C ALA A 103 21.93 -9.63 19.08
N ALA A 104 20.78 -10.14 19.53
CA ALA A 104 19.76 -10.68 18.64
C ALA A 104 19.07 -9.59 17.82
N ARG A 105 18.72 -8.45 18.43
CA ARG A 105 18.16 -7.29 17.73
C ARG A 105 19.10 -6.75 16.66
N LEU A 106 20.40 -6.64 16.95
CA LEU A 106 21.39 -6.15 15.99
C LEU A 106 21.51 -7.10 14.78
N ARG A 107 21.49 -8.42 15.01
CA ARG A 107 21.49 -9.42 13.92
C ARG A 107 20.23 -9.35 13.06
N ALA A 108 19.06 -9.16 13.68
CA ALA A 108 17.81 -8.97 12.96
C ALA A 108 17.84 -7.70 12.10
N TYR A 109 18.30 -6.58 12.67
CA TYR A 109 18.49 -5.33 11.94
C TYR A 109 19.40 -5.52 10.72
N GLU A 110 20.57 -6.14 10.87
CA GLU A 110 21.48 -6.36 9.73
C GLU A 110 20.85 -7.22 8.63
N THR A 111 20.08 -8.24 9.02
CA THR A 111 19.35 -9.10 8.08
C THR A 111 18.30 -8.30 7.29
N LEU A 112 17.51 -7.48 7.99
CA LEU A 112 16.52 -6.62 7.36
C LEU A 112 17.18 -5.56 6.46
N ARG A 113 18.27 -4.94 6.93
CA ARG A 113 19.05 -3.94 6.19
C ARG A 113 19.56 -4.52 4.86
N GLN A 114 20.02 -5.77 4.84
CA GLN A 114 20.45 -6.45 3.61
C GLN A 114 19.28 -6.63 2.63
N VAL A 115 18.13 -7.10 3.09
CA VAL A 115 16.95 -7.27 2.22
C VAL A 115 16.49 -5.93 1.66
N VAL A 116 16.39 -4.90 2.49
CA VAL A 116 16.00 -3.54 2.07
C VAL A 116 17.01 -2.96 1.09
N SER A 117 18.31 -3.20 1.29
CA SER A 117 19.35 -2.71 0.36
C SER A 117 19.17 -3.25 -1.05
N TRP A 118 18.81 -4.54 -1.18
CA TRP A 118 18.51 -5.17 -2.47
C TRP A 118 17.24 -4.61 -3.11
N LEU A 119 16.18 -4.39 -2.32
CA LEU A 119 14.92 -3.81 -2.82
C LEU A 119 15.07 -2.36 -3.29
N ARG A 120 16.07 -1.64 -2.77
CA ARG A 120 16.36 -0.26 -3.15
C ARG A 120 17.07 -0.15 -4.51
N VAL A 121 17.81 -1.18 -4.93
CA VAL A 121 18.57 -1.18 -6.20
C VAL A 121 17.75 -0.73 -7.41
N PRO A 122 16.56 -1.28 -7.71
CA PRO A 122 15.75 -0.85 -8.85
C PRO A 122 15.07 0.53 -8.68
N LEU A 123 15.11 1.10 -7.46
CA LEU A 123 14.57 2.43 -7.17
C LEU A 123 15.64 3.53 -7.33
N ASP A 124 16.89 3.16 -7.55
CA ASP A 124 17.98 4.09 -7.81
C ASP A 124 17.82 4.72 -9.21
N PRO A 125 17.76 6.07 -9.32
CA PRO A 125 17.64 6.76 -10.61
C PRO A 125 18.76 6.41 -11.62
N GLU A 126 19.93 5.96 -11.13
CA GLU A 126 21.06 5.57 -11.97
C GLU A 126 21.05 4.07 -12.35
N TYR A 127 20.13 3.28 -11.80
CA TYR A 127 20.00 1.86 -12.13
C TYR A 127 19.49 1.69 -13.57
N ARG A 128 20.39 1.24 -14.46
CA ARG A 128 20.05 0.79 -15.81
C ARG A 128 19.97 -0.74 -15.82
N PRO A 129 18.78 -1.35 -16.01
CA PRO A 129 18.70 -2.80 -16.13
C PRO A 129 19.52 -3.26 -17.34
N ALA A 130 20.20 -4.41 -17.22
CA ALA A 130 20.87 -5.03 -18.36
C ALA A 130 19.83 -5.22 -19.48
N GLY A 131 20.11 -4.66 -20.66
CA GLY A 131 19.17 -4.59 -21.77
C GLY A 131 18.58 -5.97 -22.09
N SER A 132 17.29 -5.99 -22.42
CA SER A 132 16.64 -7.16 -23.00
C SER A 132 17.52 -7.76 -24.10
N PRO A 133 17.62 -9.09 -24.21
CA PRO A 133 18.33 -9.73 -25.32
C PRO A 133 17.83 -9.14 -26.64
N PRO A 134 18.70 -8.91 -27.64
CA PRO A 134 18.24 -8.45 -28.94
C PRO A 134 17.19 -9.42 -29.47
N ASP A 135 16.06 -8.87 -29.91
CA ASP A 135 14.98 -9.60 -30.56
C ASP A 135 15.55 -10.20 -31.86
N ASP A 136 15.80 -11.52 -31.86
CA ASP A 136 16.30 -12.25 -33.04
C ASP A 136 15.13 -12.47 -34.01
N THR A 137 14.59 -11.39 -34.57
CA THR A 137 13.56 -11.44 -35.62
C THR A 137 14.08 -10.94 -36.97
N THR A 138 15.39 -10.80 -37.15
CA THR A 138 15.99 -10.45 -38.45
C THR A 138 17.02 -11.47 -38.89
N ARG A 139 16.57 -12.70 -39.16
CA ARG A 139 17.19 -13.58 -40.17
C ARG A 139 16.12 -14.46 -40.81
N ALA A 140 15.73 -14.10 -42.03
CA ALA A 140 15.29 -14.94 -43.15
C ALA A 140 14.16 -14.29 -43.97
N ASP A 141 14.48 -13.21 -44.68
CA ASP A 141 14.24 -13.24 -46.13
C ASP A 141 15.60 -13.62 -46.75
N GLY A 142 15.75 -14.38 -47.83
CA GLY A 142 14.80 -14.82 -48.83
C GLY A 142 15.55 -14.79 -50.17
N SER A 143 16.35 -15.81 -50.48
CA SER A 143 16.81 -16.07 -51.85
C SER A 143 17.06 -17.57 -52.03
N PRO A 144 16.36 -18.16 -53.02
CA PRO A 144 17.03 -18.93 -54.06
C PRO A 144 16.91 -18.27 -55.43
#